data_AF-A0A1F4N4T8-F1
#
_entry.id   AF-A0A1F4N4T8-F1
#
_cell.length_a   1.000
_cell.length_b   1.000
_cell.length_c   1.000
_cell.angle_alpha   90.00
_cell.angle_beta   90.00
_cell.angle_gamma   90.00
#
_symmetry.space_group_name_H-M   'P 1'
#
loop_
_entity.id
_entity.type
_entity.pdbx_description
1 polymer ?
#
loop_
_entity_poly.entity_id
_entity_poly.type
_entity_poly.pdbx_seq_one_letter_code
_entity_poly.pdbx_strand_id
1 'polypeptide(L)'
;MSYKMKIFSCFVIGLLLIMVLAAYSQERVLAEVEISETAGIDREDEFVEIDFQSSVKAFEKYKDNLVARESISGQRTYCQVIYCEKASTDSIVSFSVVFPISVKANSSQRFTIQQSSIPEKFLSDLKLSGSGIDLIIENKFYRADLSRSTDSEAKSHASGQLRELLLKLGFNQLLFRTENRMHWAPNFQRTDAEYYQTIAGWDNPADYRLYSGPYLVQTVRSDSAPEHPEIYLTASYNFFAGKPFFIFVSLMEVVRDIELKLLRNDEMTMDSMFTNIAFQRPDGRIEDYSFSERYPFLEKQPIENETLWLCFYHKDRKYGFGSIRLKYDNTDRFGNISPTFLPHTKISDGAEGGKYWNRRLINDHPLFVPAGSRYLEKNAYLVFAVDESDPCAEIRYWAERLRQPLLVKTIKYFE
;
A
#
# COMPACT_ATOMS: atom_id res chain seq x y z
N MET A 1 55.77 -51.72 -9.89
CA MET A 1 55.49 -50.42 -10.54
C MET A 1 53.98 -50.09 -10.70
N SER A 2 53.05 -50.85 -10.08
CA SER A 2 51.59 -50.73 -10.34
C SER A 2 50.79 -50.00 -9.25
N TYR A 3 51.34 -49.82 -8.04
CA TYR A 3 50.59 -49.22 -6.92
C TYR A 3 50.63 -47.68 -6.85
N LYS A 4 51.70 -47.04 -7.37
CA LYS A 4 51.83 -45.56 -7.35
C LYS A 4 50.90 -44.84 -8.35
N MET A 5 50.43 -45.53 -9.40
CA MET A 5 49.55 -44.94 -10.42
C MET A 5 48.08 -44.84 -10.00
N LYS A 6 47.60 -45.70 -9.09
CA LYS A 6 46.21 -45.65 -8.61
C LYS A 6 45.94 -44.51 -7.62
N ILE A 7 46.92 -44.19 -6.77
CA ILE A 7 46.78 -43.12 -5.76
C ILE A 7 46.76 -41.73 -6.43
N PHE A 8 47.53 -41.53 -7.49
CA PHE A 8 47.55 -40.26 -8.23
C PHE A 8 46.23 -40.01 -9.00
N SER A 9 45.63 -41.07 -9.55
CA SER A 9 44.36 -40.99 -10.29
C SER A 9 43.17 -40.65 -9.37
N CYS A 10 43.10 -41.24 -8.16
CA CYS A 10 42.05 -40.91 -7.18
C CYS A 10 42.17 -39.46 -6.66
N PHE A 11 43.39 -38.93 -6.51
CA PHE A 11 43.61 -37.56 -6.03
C PHE A 11 43.20 -36.51 -7.09
N VAL A 12 43.49 -36.78 -8.36
CA VAL A 12 43.13 -35.90 -9.49
C VAL A 12 41.61 -35.90 -9.74
N ILE A 13 40.94 -37.05 -9.61
CA ILE A 13 39.47 -37.14 -9.70
C ILE A 13 38.80 -36.43 -8.51
N GLY A 14 39.35 -36.53 -7.29
CA GLY A 14 38.88 -35.80 -6.12
C GLY A 14 39.00 -34.27 -6.25
N LEU A 15 40.13 -33.78 -6.79
CA LEU A 15 40.34 -32.34 -7.04
C LEU A 15 39.46 -31.80 -8.18
N LEU A 16 39.21 -32.59 -9.22
CA LEU A 16 38.27 -32.24 -10.28
C LEU A 16 36.82 -32.21 -9.78
N LEU A 17 36.42 -33.12 -8.88
CA LEU A 17 35.09 -33.06 -8.25
C LEU A 17 34.93 -31.82 -7.35
N ILE A 18 35.96 -31.45 -6.60
CA ILE A 18 35.95 -30.24 -5.75
C ILE A 18 35.91 -28.96 -6.61
N MET A 19 36.63 -28.91 -7.73
CA MET A 19 36.56 -27.77 -8.65
C MET A 19 35.25 -27.71 -9.44
N VAL A 20 34.66 -28.85 -9.81
CA VAL A 20 33.33 -28.90 -10.44
C VAL A 20 32.24 -28.49 -9.45
N LEU A 21 32.35 -28.85 -8.16
CA LEU A 21 31.45 -28.38 -7.11
C LEU A 21 31.64 -26.88 -6.78
N ALA A 22 32.87 -26.36 -6.85
CA ALA A 22 33.14 -24.93 -6.68
C ALA A 22 32.66 -24.08 -7.88
N ALA A 23 32.63 -24.66 -9.08
CA ALA A 23 32.07 -24.03 -10.28
C ALA A 23 30.52 -24.09 -10.33
N TYR A 24 29.89 -24.92 -9.50
CA TYR A 24 28.44 -25.17 -9.49
C TYR A 24 27.68 -24.36 -8.42
N SER A 25 28.11 -23.14 -8.06
CA SER A 25 27.28 -22.25 -7.22
C SER A 25 27.83 -20.82 -7.13
N GLN A 26 28.24 -20.18 -8.23
CA GLN A 26 28.37 -18.73 -8.16
C GLN A 26 26.97 -18.13 -8.15
N GLU A 27 26.50 -17.77 -6.95
CA GLU A 27 25.30 -16.97 -6.77
C GLU A 27 25.47 -15.69 -7.58
N ARG A 28 24.56 -15.48 -8.53
CA ARG A 28 24.61 -14.29 -9.38
C ARG A 28 24.11 -13.10 -8.58
N VAL A 29 24.98 -12.13 -8.34
CA VAL A 29 24.60 -10.83 -7.77
C VAL A 29 23.93 -10.00 -8.85
N LEU A 30 22.82 -9.36 -8.51
CA LEU A 30 22.04 -8.47 -9.38
C LEU A 30 22.29 -7.00 -9.03
N ALA A 31 22.36 -6.68 -7.73
CA ALA A 31 22.68 -5.33 -7.28
C ALA A 31 23.33 -5.32 -5.90
N GLU A 32 24.01 -4.22 -5.61
CA GLU A 32 24.40 -3.81 -4.27
C GLU A 32 23.61 -2.55 -3.90
N VAL A 33 23.01 -2.55 -2.71
CA VAL A 33 22.17 -1.47 -2.21
C VAL A 33 22.58 -1.09 -0.79
N GLU A 34 22.46 0.20 -0.48
CA GLU A 34 22.60 0.74 0.86
C GLU A 34 21.22 1.22 1.33
N ILE A 35 20.84 0.81 2.52
CA ILE A 35 19.57 1.20 3.14
C ILE A 35 19.88 1.95 4.41
N SER A 36 19.39 3.18 4.51
CA SER A 36 19.72 4.11 5.60
C SER A 36 18.48 4.59 6.34
N GLU A 37 18.56 4.58 7.66
CA GLU A 37 17.62 5.24 8.56
C GLU A 37 18.15 6.63 8.87
N THR A 38 17.35 7.66 8.60
CA THR A 38 17.79 9.07 8.68
C THR A 38 16.93 9.92 9.62
N ALA A 39 15.88 9.36 10.20
CA ALA A 39 14.95 10.07 11.08
C ALA A 39 15.25 9.85 12.58
N GLY A 40 16.25 9.02 12.91
CA GLY A 40 16.62 8.72 14.29
C GLY A 40 15.69 7.71 14.97
N ILE A 41 15.07 6.83 14.20
CA ILE A 41 14.07 5.86 14.69
C ILE A 41 14.58 4.43 14.47
N ASP A 42 14.59 3.60 15.50
CA ASP A 42 14.83 2.17 15.34
C ASP A 42 13.73 1.54 14.47
N ARG A 43 14.13 0.86 13.40
CA ARG A 43 13.23 0.14 12.49
C ARG A 43 13.32 -1.36 12.75
N GLU A 44 12.14 -1.97 12.88
CA GLU A 44 11.99 -3.40 13.08
C GLU A 44 11.04 -3.99 12.03
N ASP A 45 11.53 -5.00 11.32
CA ASP A 45 10.82 -5.70 10.25
C ASP A 45 10.18 -4.74 9.23
N GLU A 46 10.83 -3.62 8.91
CA GLU A 46 10.32 -2.65 7.94
C GLU A 46 10.52 -3.21 6.53
N PHE A 47 9.46 -3.17 5.71
CA PHE A 47 9.54 -3.63 4.33
C PHE A 47 10.18 -2.56 3.47
N VAL A 48 11.21 -2.95 2.72
CA VAL A 48 11.86 -2.11 1.72
C VAL A 48 11.54 -2.62 0.33
N GLU A 49 11.29 -1.69 -0.57
CA GLU A 49 11.04 -1.96 -1.98
C GLU A 49 12.22 -1.47 -2.79
N ILE A 50 12.69 -2.28 -3.74
CA ILE A 50 13.82 -1.97 -4.61
C ILE A 50 13.47 -2.30 -6.04
N ASP A 51 13.70 -1.35 -6.93
CA ASP A 51 13.44 -1.47 -8.36
C ASP A 51 14.67 -1.96 -9.15
N PHE A 52 14.40 -2.85 -10.10
CA PHE A 52 15.39 -3.47 -10.98
C PHE A 52 14.94 -3.41 -12.43
N GLN A 53 15.92 -3.50 -13.32
CA GLN A 53 15.73 -3.83 -14.72
C GLN A 53 16.64 -5.01 -15.08
N SER A 54 16.15 -5.90 -15.93
CA SER A 54 16.91 -7.06 -16.39
C SER A 54 16.39 -7.57 -17.72
N SER A 55 17.14 -8.45 -18.37
CA SER A 55 16.59 -9.15 -19.54
C SER A 55 15.47 -10.11 -19.12
N VAL A 56 14.45 -10.28 -19.97
CA VAL A 56 13.34 -11.21 -19.69
C VAL A 56 13.86 -12.62 -19.41
N LYS A 57 14.84 -13.10 -20.19
CA LYS A 57 15.46 -14.42 -20.00
C LYS A 57 16.15 -14.55 -18.64
N ALA A 58 16.80 -13.50 -18.17
CA ALA A 58 17.46 -13.53 -16.86
C ALA A 58 16.41 -13.51 -15.74
N PHE A 59 15.42 -12.63 -15.82
CA PHE A 59 14.33 -12.55 -14.84
C PHE A 59 13.59 -13.88 -14.65
N GLU A 60 13.15 -14.52 -15.74
CA GLU A 60 12.47 -15.82 -15.67
C GLU A 60 13.31 -16.90 -14.99
N LYS A 61 14.64 -16.80 -15.04
CA LYS A 61 15.55 -17.74 -14.38
C LYS A 61 15.62 -17.55 -12.87
N TYR A 62 15.43 -16.33 -12.34
CA TYR A 62 15.71 -16.04 -10.92
C TYR A 62 14.52 -15.49 -10.13
N LYS A 63 13.41 -15.10 -10.76
CA LYS A 63 12.29 -14.39 -10.11
C LYS A 63 11.75 -15.07 -8.85
N ASP A 64 11.83 -16.40 -8.78
CA ASP A 64 11.28 -17.18 -7.66
C ASP A 64 12.30 -17.43 -6.53
N ASN A 65 13.57 -17.05 -6.70
CA ASN A 65 14.66 -17.38 -5.77
C ASN A 65 15.63 -16.21 -5.56
N LEU A 66 15.12 -15.02 -5.28
CA LEU A 66 15.95 -13.86 -4.92
C LEU A 66 16.15 -13.80 -3.41
N VAL A 67 17.36 -13.41 -3.00
CA VAL A 67 17.68 -13.12 -1.60
C VAL A 67 18.45 -11.81 -1.47
N ALA A 68 18.17 -11.06 -0.41
CA ALA A 68 19.02 -10.00 0.08
C ALA A 68 19.99 -10.59 1.09
N ARG A 69 21.29 -10.42 0.84
CA ARG A 69 22.34 -10.82 1.78
C ARG A 69 22.97 -9.59 2.39
N GLU A 70 22.87 -9.46 3.71
CA GLU A 70 23.49 -8.35 4.45
C GLU A 70 25.00 -8.54 4.50
N SER A 71 25.74 -7.45 4.31
CA SER A 71 27.18 -7.49 4.00
C SER A 71 28.06 -7.84 5.20
N ILE A 72 27.65 -7.53 6.44
CA ILE A 72 28.45 -7.71 7.65
C ILE A 72 28.20 -9.08 8.30
N SER A 73 26.95 -9.38 8.61
CA SER A 73 26.46 -10.62 9.23
C SER A 73 26.40 -11.79 8.24
N GLY A 74 26.25 -11.50 6.95
CA GLY A 74 25.99 -12.51 5.93
C GLY A 74 24.58 -13.11 6.00
N GLN A 75 23.69 -12.56 6.84
CA GLN A 75 22.30 -12.99 6.96
C GLN A 75 21.60 -12.87 5.60
N ARG A 76 20.80 -13.89 5.27
CA ARG A 76 20.03 -13.97 4.04
C ARG A 76 18.55 -13.78 4.36
N THR A 77 17.90 -12.95 3.57
CA THR A 77 16.46 -12.71 3.62
C THR A 77 15.88 -12.97 2.25
N TYR A 78 14.79 -13.72 2.16
CA TYR A 78 14.07 -13.92 0.90
C TYR A 78 13.62 -12.57 0.34
N CYS A 79 13.60 -12.43 -0.98
CA CYS A 79 13.05 -11.28 -1.69
C CYS A 79 11.81 -11.73 -2.47
N GLN A 80 10.66 -11.12 -2.19
CA GLN A 80 9.44 -11.33 -2.94
C GLN A 80 9.39 -10.35 -4.12
N VAL A 81 9.10 -10.81 -5.33
CA VAL A 81 8.80 -9.93 -6.48
C VAL A 81 7.35 -9.44 -6.38
N ILE A 82 7.12 -8.12 -6.46
CA ILE A 82 5.79 -7.49 -6.27
C ILE A 82 5.29 -6.64 -7.42
N TYR A 83 6.14 -6.32 -8.39
CA TYR A 83 5.76 -5.63 -9.62
C TYR A 83 6.62 -6.17 -10.75
N CYS A 84 6.04 -6.26 -11.95
CA CYS A 84 6.73 -6.73 -13.15
C CYS A 84 6.05 -6.15 -14.37
N GLU A 85 6.81 -5.40 -15.17
CA GLU A 85 6.37 -4.86 -16.46
C GLU A 85 7.44 -5.13 -17.53
N LYS A 86 6.99 -5.69 -18.67
CA LYS A 86 7.87 -5.90 -19.82
C LYS A 86 7.95 -4.59 -20.60
N ALA A 87 9.16 -4.14 -20.90
CA ALA A 87 9.37 -3.04 -21.81
C ALA A 87 8.85 -3.42 -23.21
N SER A 88 8.43 -2.42 -23.98
CA SER A 88 7.87 -2.58 -25.34
C SER A 88 8.79 -3.28 -26.34
N THR A 89 10.08 -3.42 -26.04
CA THR A 89 11.07 -4.11 -26.88
C THR A 89 11.20 -5.62 -26.60
N ASP A 90 10.34 -6.21 -25.76
CA ASP A 90 10.30 -7.64 -25.36
C ASP A 90 11.60 -8.23 -24.77
N SER A 91 12.67 -7.43 -24.67
CA SER A 91 13.99 -7.85 -24.23
C SER A 91 14.28 -7.52 -22.77
N ILE A 92 13.61 -6.50 -22.21
CA ILE A 92 13.84 -5.99 -20.86
C ILE A 92 12.56 -6.07 -20.04
N VAL A 93 12.70 -6.40 -18.76
CA VAL A 93 11.66 -6.36 -17.74
C VAL A 93 12.10 -5.48 -16.59
N SER A 94 11.22 -4.57 -16.18
CA SER A 94 11.31 -3.81 -14.95
C SER A 94 10.54 -4.54 -13.87
N PHE A 95 11.13 -4.74 -12.70
CA PHE A 95 10.47 -5.42 -11.59
C PHE A 95 10.94 -4.88 -10.25
N SER A 96 10.09 -5.01 -9.24
CA SER A 96 10.39 -4.57 -7.87
C SER A 96 10.41 -5.76 -6.94
N VAL A 97 11.35 -5.74 -5.98
CA VAL A 97 11.40 -6.75 -4.91
C VAL A 97 11.14 -6.11 -3.56
N VAL A 98 10.52 -6.87 -2.66
CA VAL A 98 10.29 -6.49 -1.28
C VAL A 98 10.89 -7.52 -0.33
N PHE A 99 11.49 -7.03 0.75
CA PHE A 99 11.95 -7.87 1.87
C PHE A 99 11.97 -7.05 3.18
N PRO A 100 11.82 -7.70 4.34
CA PRO A 100 11.90 -7.01 5.64
C PRO A 100 13.35 -6.77 6.06
N ILE A 101 13.57 -5.67 6.77
CA ILE A 101 14.86 -5.35 7.42
C ILE A 101 14.66 -4.74 8.80
N SER A 102 15.72 -4.81 9.61
CA SER A 102 15.80 -4.13 10.90
C SER A 102 17.06 -3.28 10.96
N VAL A 103 16.90 -1.98 11.13
CA VAL A 103 17.98 -0.98 11.07
C VAL A 103 17.88 -0.07 12.28
N LYS A 104 19.01 0.21 12.94
CA LYS A 104 19.05 1.12 14.10
C LYS A 104 18.92 2.58 13.67
N ALA A 105 18.44 3.42 14.58
CA ALA A 105 18.36 4.85 14.40
C ALA A 105 19.67 5.43 13.84
N ASN A 106 19.57 6.30 12.82
CA ASN A 106 20.72 6.97 12.18
C ASN A 106 21.82 6.02 11.69
N SER A 107 21.45 4.81 11.24
CA SER A 107 22.41 3.82 10.74
C SER A 107 22.09 3.37 9.32
N SER A 108 23.09 2.78 8.67
CA SER A 108 22.98 2.24 7.31
C SER A 108 23.41 0.78 7.28
N GLN A 109 22.77 -0.02 6.44
CA GLN A 109 23.12 -1.41 6.16
C GLN A 109 23.27 -1.63 4.66
N ARG A 110 24.22 -2.49 4.26
CA ARG A 110 24.46 -2.82 2.86
C ARG A 110 24.02 -4.23 2.55
N PHE A 111 23.34 -4.39 1.42
CA PHE A 111 22.83 -5.67 0.95
C PHE A 111 23.28 -5.94 -0.48
N THR A 112 23.62 -7.20 -0.75
CA THR A 112 23.70 -7.71 -2.12
C THR A 112 22.42 -8.47 -2.43
N ILE A 113 21.74 -8.09 -3.50
CA ILE A 113 20.58 -8.81 -4.03
C ILE A 113 21.08 -9.84 -5.01
N GLN A 114 20.78 -11.12 -4.78
CA GLN A 114 21.39 -12.22 -5.52
C GLN A 114 20.44 -13.40 -5.72
N GLN A 115 20.71 -14.20 -6.75
CA GLN A 115 20.01 -15.46 -6.98
C GLN A 115 20.47 -16.52 -5.97
N SER A 116 19.52 -17.15 -5.29
CA SER A 116 19.73 -18.33 -4.46
C SER A 116 19.43 -19.62 -5.23
N SER A 117 20.21 -20.67 -4.98
CA SER A 117 19.91 -22.05 -5.39
C SER A 117 19.09 -22.81 -4.34
N ILE A 118 18.95 -22.25 -3.14
CA ILE A 118 18.25 -22.85 -2.00
C ILE A 118 16.99 -22.03 -1.73
N PRO A 119 15.79 -22.64 -1.80
CA PRO A 119 14.55 -21.99 -1.41
C PRO A 119 14.60 -21.63 0.09
N GLU A 120 14.50 -20.33 0.40
CA GLU A 120 14.40 -19.87 1.78
C GLU A 120 12.98 -20.11 2.31
N LYS A 121 12.88 -20.75 3.48
CA LYS A 121 11.58 -20.95 4.14
C LYS A 121 11.22 -19.71 4.94
N PHE A 122 10.08 -19.11 4.64
CA PHE A 122 9.50 -18.02 5.42
C PHE A 122 8.21 -18.50 6.08
N LEU A 123 7.96 -18.04 7.31
CA LEU A 123 6.65 -18.14 7.93
C LEU A 123 5.97 -16.78 7.79
N SER A 124 4.79 -16.77 7.18
CA SER A 124 3.98 -15.56 7.06
C SER A 124 2.63 -15.77 7.74
N ASP A 125 2.16 -14.72 8.41
CA ASP A 125 0.78 -14.65 8.89
C ASP A 125 -0.18 -14.15 7.80
N LEU A 126 0.34 -13.65 6.68
CA LEU A 126 -0.43 -13.14 5.54
C LEU A 126 -1.04 -14.30 4.75
N LYS A 127 -2.36 -14.28 4.62
CA LYS A 127 -3.14 -15.27 3.88
C LYS A 127 -4.00 -14.57 2.84
N LEU A 128 -4.13 -15.22 1.70
CA LEU A 128 -4.96 -14.81 0.58
C LEU A 128 -5.92 -15.95 0.24
N SER A 129 -7.19 -15.61 0.06
CA SER A 129 -8.22 -16.52 -0.46
C SER A 129 -9.17 -15.80 -1.42
N GLY A 130 -9.90 -16.55 -2.22
CA GLY A 130 -10.71 -16.02 -3.31
C GLY A 130 -10.00 -16.05 -4.66
N SER A 131 -10.55 -15.36 -5.66
CA SER A 131 -10.05 -15.39 -7.03
C SER A 131 -10.39 -14.10 -7.78
N GLY A 132 -9.54 -13.72 -8.74
CA GLY A 132 -9.74 -12.47 -9.48
C GLY A 132 -9.71 -11.28 -8.53
N ILE A 133 -10.69 -10.39 -8.65
CA ILE A 133 -10.88 -9.22 -7.78
C ILE A 133 -11.63 -9.56 -6.48
N ASP A 134 -12.24 -10.74 -6.41
CA ASP A 134 -13.00 -11.19 -5.24
C ASP A 134 -12.06 -11.84 -4.23
N LEU A 135 -11.40 -10.99 -3.42
CA LEU A 135 -10.34 -11.43 -2.53
C LEU A 135 -10.67 -11.19 -1.07
N ILE A 136 -10.20 -12.11 -0.24
CA ILE A 136 -10.11 -11.97 1.21
C ILE A 136 -8.64 -12.06 1.58
N ILE A 137 -8.14 -11.01 2.21
CA ILE A 137 -6.74 -10.89 2.61
C ILE A 137 -6.68 -10.68 4.11
N GLU A 138 -5.89 -11.50 4.81
CA GLU A 138 -5.82 -11.43 6.27
C GLU A 138 -4.41 -11.62 6.80
N ASN A 139 -4.13 -11.00 7.93
CA ASN A 139 -2.94 -11.26 8.74
C ASN A 139 -3.36 -11.39 10.23
N LYS A 140 -2.42 -11.32 11.17
CA LYS A 140 -2.75 -11.41 12.61
C LYS A 140 -3.56 -10.23 13.15
N PHE A 141 -3.57 -9.08 12.47
CA PHE A 141 -4.22 -7.85 12.91
C PHE A 141 -5.62 -7.66 12.34
N TYR A 142 -5.83 -8.06 11.07
CA TYR A 142 -7.11 -7.85 10.40
C TYR A 142 -7.44 -8.93 9.38
N ARG A 143 -8.70 -8.92 8.90
CA ARG A 143 -9.17 -9.60 7.69
C ARG A 143 -9.93 -8.56 6.84
N ALA A 144 -9.38 -8.23 5.69
CA ALA A 144 -9.94 -7.32 4.70
C ALA A 144 -10.74 -8.12 3.65
N ASP A 145 -11.98 -7.70 3.40
CA ASP A 145 -12.88 -8.32 2.42
C ASP A 145 -13.07 -7.37 1.23
N LEU A 146 -12.59 -7.78 0.05
CA LEU A 146 -12.70 -7.03 -1.21
C LEU A 146 -13.72 -7.68 -2.15
N SER A 147 -14.38 -8.76 -1.72
CA SER A 147 -15.32 -9.51 -2.56
C SER A 147 -16.49 -8.65 -3.01
N ARG A 148 -17.07 -9.01 -4.17
CA ARG A 148 -18.32 -8.46 -4.69
C ARG A 148 -19.42 -8.48 -3.63
N SER A 149 -20.42 -7.67 -3.87
CA SER A 149 -21.52 -7.55 -2.93
C SER A 149 -22.41 -8.79 -2.94
N THR A 150 -23.03 -9.07 -1.82
CA THR A 150 -24.03 -10.13 -1.68
C THR A 150 -25.37 -9.66 -2.24
N ASP A 151 -26.35 -10.57 -2.36
CA ASP A 151 -27.68 -10.30 -2.93
C ASP A 151 -28.47 -9.16 -2.22
N SER A 152 -27.99 -8.67 -1.08
CA SER A 152 -28.56 -7.56 -0.30
C SER A 152 -28.19 -6.16 -0.81
N GLU A 153 -27.17 -6.01 -1.66
CA GLU A 153 -26.80 -4.71 -2.25
C GLU A 153 -27.35 -4.58 -3.68
N ALA A 154 -27.75 -3.37 -4.07
CA ALA A 154 -28.41 -3.13 -5.36
C ALA A 154 -27.47 -3.26 -6.58
N LYS A 155 -26.15 -3.26 -6.38
CA LYS A 155 -25.13 -3.40 -7.45
C LYS A 155 -24.15 -4.50 -7.09
N SER A 156 -23.57 -5.12 -8.13
CA SER A 156 -22.57 -6.19 -7.98
C SER A 156 -21.31 -5.71 -7.24
N HIS A 157 -20.89 -4.47 -7.50
CA HIS A 157 -19.66 -3.85 -6.97
C HIS A 157 -18.43 -4.77 -7.08
N ALA A 158 -18.29 -5.45 -8.22
CA ALA A 158 -17.14 -6.23 -8.59
C ALA A 158 -15.97 -5.28 -8.95
N SER A 159 -15.52 -4.49 -7.97
CA SER A 159 -14.55 -3.39 -8.15
C SER A 159 -13.21 -3.64 -7.46
N GLY A 160 -13.13 -4.65 -6.59
CA GLY A 160 -11.95 -4.88 -5.75
C GLY A 160 -11.72 -3.78 -4.69
N GLN A 161 -12.75 -2.99 -4.38
CA GLN A 161 -12.73 -2.08 -3.23
C GLN A 161 -13.02 -2.80 -1.92
N LEU A 162 -12.40 -2.33 -0.83
CA LEU A 162 -12.64 -2.82 0.51
C LEU A 162 -14.13 -2.66 0.88
N ARG A 163 -14.82 -3.79 1.05
CA ARG A 163 -16.21 -3.87 1.50
C ARG A 163 -16.28 -3.82 3.01
N GLU A 164 -15.48 -4.64 3.68
CA GLU A 164 -15.51 -4.84 5.14
C GLU A 164 -14.11 -5.11 5.70
N LEU A 165 -13.91 -4.80 6.97
CA LEU A 165 -12.65 -5.01 7.67
C LEU A 165 -12.90 -5.56 9.08
N LEU A 166 -12.51 -6.80 9.33
CA LEU A 166 -12.52 -7.39 10.67
C LEU A 166 -11.21 -7.09 11.38
N LEU A 167 -11.28 -6.50 12.57
CA LEU A 167 -10.13 -6.17 13.41
C LEU A 167 -9.94 -7.25 14.49
N LYS A 168 -8.77 -7.88 14.54
CA LYS A 168 -8.48 -9.07 15.36
C LYS A 168 -7.75 -8.77 16.67
N LEU A 169 -7.51 -7.50 16.98
CA LEU A 169 -6.70 -7.01 18.11
C LEU A 169 -7.39 -7.18 19.50
N GLY A 170 -7.96 -8.36 19.76
CA GLY A 170 -8.59 -8.70 21.05
C GLY A 170 -10.08 -8.33 21.17
N PHE A 171 -10.65 -7.64 20.19
CA PHE A 171 -12.05 -7.19 20.21
C PHE A 171 -12.92 -7.75 19.07
N ASN A 172 -12.33 -8.32 18.02
CA ASN A 172 -13.05 -8.94 16.89
C ASN A 172 -14.18 -8.04 16.32
N GLN A 173 -13.88 -6.76 16.10
CA GLN A 173 -14.85 -5.79 15.59
C GLN A 173 -14.86 -5.83 14.07
N LEU A 174 -16.02 -6.11 13.47
CA LEU A 174 -16.25 -5.95 12.05
C LEU A 174 -16.61 -4.49 11.75
N LEU A 175 -15.87 -3.86 10.85
CA LEU A 175 -16.20 -2.57 10.25
C LEU A 175 -16.81 -2.80 8.88
N PHE A 176 -17.97 -2.21 8.64
CA PHE A 176 -18.71 -2.33 7.40
C PHE A 176 -19.66 -1.15 7.24
N ARG A 177 -20.29 -1.07 6.06
CA ARG A 177 -21.38 -0.14 5.75
C ARG A 177 -22.53 -0.96 5.15
N THR A 178 -23.72 -0.90 5.74
CA THR A 178 -24.83 -1.77 5.35
C THR A 178 -25.28 -1.57 3.88
N GLU A 179 -25.30 -0.32 3.42
CA GLU A 179 -25.88 0.02 2.11
C GLU A 179 -24.84 0.14 0.97
N ASN A 180 -23.55 0.16 1.29
CA ASN A 180 -22.48 0.56 0.39
C ASN A 180 -21.14 -0.06 0.82
N ARG A 181 -20.07 0.15 0.03
CA ARG A 181 -18.73 -0.26 0.44
C ARG A 181 -18.12 0.65 1.48
N MET A 182 -17.34 0.05 2.38
CA MET A 182 -16.57 0.80 3.37
C MET A 182 -15.61 1.80 2.70
N HIS A 183 -14.86 1.40 1.67
CA HIS A 183 -13.97 2.31 0.94
C HIS A 183 -14.62 2.84 -0.33
N TRP A 184 -14.96 4.13 -0.32
CA TRP A 184 -15.77 4.77 -1.36
C TRP A 184 -15.00 5.71 -2.29
N ALA A 185 -13.78 6.11 -1.92
CA ALA A 185 -12.91 6.94 -2.76
C ALA A 185 -11.99 6.13 -3.69
N PRO A 186 -11.52 6.71 -4.80
CA PRO A 186 -11.86 8.04 -5.31
C PRO A 186 -13.30 8.14 -5.83
N ASN A 187 -13.88 9.34 -5.77
CA ASN A 187 -15.18 9.63 -6.37
C ASN A 187 -15.28 11.09 -6.82
N PHE A 188 -16.17 11.35 -7.77
CA PHE A 188 -16.30 12.65 -8.39
C PHE A 188 -17.73 12.86 -8.91
N GLN A 189 -18.09 14.11 -9.20
CA GLN A 189 -19.38 14.45 -9.79
C GLN A 189 -19.22 15.55 -10.81
N ARG A 190 -19.72 15.32 -12.03
CA ARG A 190 -19.86 16.37 -13.04
C ARG A 190 -20.91 17.39 -12.64
N THR A 191 -20.79 18.61 -13.14
CA THR A 191 -21.79 19.66 -12.88
C THR A 191 -23.18 19.27 -13.36
N ASP A 192 -23.26 18.64 -14.54
CA ASP A 192 -24.49 18.20 -15.21
C ASP A 192 -25.04 16.85 -14.72
N ALA A 193 -24.30 16.13 -13.87
CA ALA A 193 -24.73 14.83 -13.33
C ALA A 193 -25.56 14.97 -12.05
N GLU A 194 -26.65 14.20 -11.97
CA GLU A 194 -27.52 14.13 -10.78
C GLU A 194 -26.80 13.47 -9.60
N TYR A 195 -26.05 12.39 -9.85
CA TYR A 195 -25.33 11.62 -8.84
C TYR A 195 -23.82 11.64 -9.07
N TYR A 196 -23.06 11.48 -8.00
CA TYR A 196 -21.61 11.26 -8.09
C TYR A 196 -21.31 9.82 -8.53
N GLN A 197 -20.12 9.61 -9.09
CA GLN A 197 -19.57 8.29 -9.39
C GLN A 197 -18.40 7.95 -8.48
N THR A 198 -18.28 6.68 -8.11
CA THR A 198 -17.24 6.15 -7.23
C THR A 198 -16.53 4.96 -7.88
N ILE A 199 -15.23 4.83 -7.64
CA ILE A 199 -14.48 3.63 -8.04
C ILE A 199 -15.06 2.33 -7.44
N ALA A 200 -15.77 2.41 -6.31
CA ALA A 200 -16.43 1.24 -5.71
C ALA A 200 -17.57 0.69 -6.56
N GLY A 201 -18.14 1.52 -7.45
CA GLY A 201 -19.16 1.13 -8.41
C GLY A 201 -18.60 0.65 -9.76
N TRP A 202 -17.28 0.55 -9.91
CA TRP A 202 -16.67 0.13 -11.18
C TRP A 202 -16.64 -1.39 -11.26
N ASP A 203 -17.65 -1.96 -11.91
CA ASP A 203 -17.74 -3.41 -12.08
C ASP A 203 -16.79 -3.89 -13.20
N ASN A 204 -15.88 -4.79 -12.85
CA ASN A 204 -14.92 -5.44 -13.74
C ASN A 204 -13.98 -4.45 -14.46
N PRO A 205 -13.06 -3.79 -13.73
CA PRO A 205 -12.11 -2.87 -14.35
C PRO A 205 -11.29 -3.56 -15.45
N ALA A 206 -11.02 -2.83 -16.53
CA ALA A 206 -10.37 -3.35 -17.73
C ALA A 206 -8.97 -3.94 -17.46
N ASP A 207 -8.16 -3.31 -16.61
CA ASP A 207 -6.89 -3.86 -16.15
C ASP A 207 -6.97 -4.22 -14.66
N TYR A 208 -6.56 -5.44 -14.35
CA TYR A 208 -6.43 -5.95 -13.00
C TYR A 208 -5.20 -6.84 -12.89
N ARG A 209 -4.38 -6.58 -11.87
CA ARG A 209 -3.18 -7.35 -11.55
C ARG A 209 -3.17 -7.71 -10.07
N LEU A 210 -2.73 -8.93 -9.79
CA LEU A 210 -2.56 -9.46 -8.45
C LEU A 210 -1.13 -9.96 -8.31
N TYR A 211 -0.40 -9.39 -7.37
CA TYR A 211 0.90 -9.88 -6.95
C TYR A 211 0.75 -10.41 -5.54
N SER A 212 1.13 -11.67 -5.32
CA SER A 212 0.94 -12.33 -4.04
C SER A 212 2.20 -13.08 -3.64
N GLY A 213 2.58 -12.91 -2.40
CA GLY A 213 3.65 -13.65 -1.77
C GLY A 213 3.60 -13.46 -0.25
N PRO A 214 4.64 -13.92 0.46
CA PRO A 214 4.59 -13.98 1.91
C PRO A 214 4.71 -12.66 2.64
N TYR A 215 5.32 -11.65 2.04
CA TYR A 215 5.51 -10.36 2.68
C TYR A 215 4.40 -9.40 2.33
N LEU A 216 3.87 -9.53 1.11
CA LEU A 216 2.96 -8.56 0.54
C LEU A 216 1.92 -9.22 -0.37
N VAL A 217 0.68 -8.77 -0.30
CA VAL A 217 -0.32 -8.96 -1.36
C VAL A 217 -0.66 -7.59 -1.93
N GLN A 218 -0.42 -7.41 -3.23
CA GLN A 218 -0.74 -6.21 -3.98
C GLN A 218 -1.90 -6.50 -4.94
N THR A 219 -2.93 -5.67 -4.89
CA THR A 219 -3.90 -5.57 -5.99
C THR A 219 -3.64 -4.26 -6.72
N VAL A 220 -3.71 -4.29 -8.04
CA VAL A 220 -3.66 -3.09 -8.89
C VAL A 220 -4.83 -3.19 -9.86
N ARG A 221 -5.54 -2.09 -10.04
CA ARG A 221 -6.58 -1.98 -11.06
C ARG A 221 -6.57 -0.59 -11.68
N SER A 222 -6.95 -0.52 -12.95
CA SER A 222 -7.08 0.75 -13.65
C SER A 222 -8.09 0.68 -14.77
N ASP A 223 -8.84 1.76 -14.94
CA ASP A 223 -9.80 1.90 -16.03
C ASP A 223 -10.21 3.37 -16.24
N SER A 224 -10.88 3.64 -17.36
CA SER A 224 -11.68 4.85 -17.52
C SER A 224 -12.95 4.75 -16.69
N ALA A 225 -13.41 5.86 -16.14
CA ALA A 225 -14.64 5.87 -15.37
C ALA A 225 -15.85 5.50 -16.27
N PRO A 226 -16.71 4.55 -15.87
CA PRO A 226 -17.91 4.21 -16.62
C PRO A 226 -18.76 5.45 -16.89
N GLU A 227 -19.18 5.68 -18.12
CA GLU A 227 -19.97 6.86 -18.54
C GLU A 227 -19.25 8.23 -18.40
N HIS A 228 -18.06 8.27 -17.82
CA HIS A 228 -17.21 9.46 -17.70
C HIS A 228 -15.77 9.21 -18.19
N PRO A 229 -15.60 8.84 -19.48
CA PRO A 229 -14.30 8.52 -20.07
C PRO A 229 -13.34 9.72 -20.20
N GLU A 230 -13.66 10.86 -19.60
CA GLU A 230 -12.75 11.97 -19.34
C GLU A 230 -11.81 11.70 -18.16
N ILE A 231 -12.13 10.74 -17.29
CA ILE A 231 -11.37 10.39 -16.10
C ILE A 231 -10.82 8.97 -16.22
N TYR A 232 -9.52 8.81 -16.00
CA TYR A 232 -8.84 7.54 -15.84
C TYR A 232 -8.40 7.39 -14.38
N LEU A 233 -8.72 6.25 -13.75
CA LEU A 233 -8.27 5.95 -12.39
C LEU A 233 -7.32 4.76 -12.40
N THR A 234 -6.30 4.84 -11.56
CA THR A 234 -5.51 3.70 -11.10
C THR A 234 -5.63 3.61 -9.58
N ALA A 235 -5.85 2.40 -9.05
CA ALA A 235 -5.93 2.15 -7.62
C ALA A 235 -5.15 0.89 -7.25
N SER A 236 -4.47 0.92 -6.11
CA SER A 236 -3.73 -0.22 -5.59
C SER A 236 -3.89 -0.37 -4.10
N TYR A 237 -4.06 -1.61 -3.63
CA TYR A 237 -3.89 -1.96 -2.23
C TYR A 237 -2.60 -2.76 -2.04
N ASN A 238 -1.90 -2.50 -0.94
CA ASN A 238 -0.78 -3.30 -0.44
C ASN A 238 -1.10 -3.75 0.98
N PHE A 239 -1.25 -5.06 1.17
CA PHE A 239 -1.44 -5.70 2.47
C PHE A 239 -0.14 -6.39 2.87
N PHE A 240 0.30 -6.20 4.10
CA PHE A 240 1.61 -6.64 4.56
C PHE A 240 1.51 -7.73 5.62
N ALA A 241 2.45 -8.66 5.62
CA ALA A 241 2.63 -9.59 6.71
C ALA A 241 3.06 -8.85 7.99
N GLY A 242 2.50 -9.23 9.13
CA GLY A 242 2.92 -8.70 10.43
C GLY A 242 2.75 -7.18 10.62
N LYS A 243 1.96 -6.48 9.79
CA LYS A 243 1.67 -5.05 9.98
C LYS A 243 0.20 -4.76 10.30
N PRO A 244 -0.10 -3.80 11.19
CA PRO A 244 -1.47 -3.42 11.56
C PRO A 244 -2.11 -2.45 10.56
N PHE A 245 -1.52 -2.25 9.38
CA PHE A 245 -2.04 -1.36 8.36
C PHE A 245 -1.93 -1.99 6.98
N PHE A 246 -2.71 -1.44 6.05
CA PHE A 246 -2.53 -1.64 4.62
C PHE A 246 -2.39 -0.29 3.94
N ILE A 247 -1.72 -0.25 2.80
CA ILE A 247 -1.56 0.98 2.03
C ILE A 247 -2.53 0.97 0.86
N PHE A 248 -3.21 2.08 0.63
CA PHE A 248 -3.95 2.35 -0.59
C PHE A 248 -3.30 3.50 -1.35
N VAL A 249 -3.11 3.31 -2.65
CA VAL A 249 -2.67 4.35 -3.58
C VAL A 249 -3.78 4.56 -4.60
N SER A 250 -4.13 5.80 -4.87
CA SER A 250 -5.03 6.16 -5.94
C SER A 250 -4.46 7.30 -6.77
N LEU A 251 -4.51 7.15 -8.09
CA LEU A 251 -4.21 8.19 -9.06
C LEU A 251 -5.44 8.44 -9.90
N MET A 252 -5.90 9.69 -9.94
CA MET A 252 -6.90 10.16 -10.90
C MET A 252 -6.25 11.05 -11.93
N GLU A 253 -6.50 10.77 -13.20
CA GLU A 253 -6.00 11.56 -14.33
C GLU A 253 -7.17 12.02 -15.18
N VAL A 254 -7.21 13.32 -15.46
CA VAL A 254 -8.18 13.91 -16.37
C VAL A 254 -7.60 13.81 -17.77
N VAL A 255 -8.09 12.89 -18.58
CA VAL A 255 -7.59 12.64 -19.94
C VAL A 255 -8.26 13.53 -20.99
N ARG A 256 -9.43 14.11 -20.66
CA ARG A 256 -10.13 15.12 -21.46
C ARG A 256 -10.74 16.17 -20.53
N ASP A 257 -10.87 17.39 -21.04
CA ASP A 257 -11.46 18.50 -20.29
C ASP A 257 -12.83 18.13 -19.73
N ILE A 258 -13.07 18.47 -18.46
CA ILE A 258 -14.30 18.15 -17.76
C ILE A 258 -14.62 19.25 -16.75
N GLU A 259 -15.90 19.50 -16.51
CA GLU A 259 -16.33 20.35 -15.41
C GLU A 259 -16.85 19.47 -14.26
N LEU A 260 -16.25 19.62 -13.09
CA LEU A 260 -16.59 18.87 -11.88
C LEU A 260 -17.16 19.83 -10.84
N LYS A 261 -18.20 19.39 -10.13
CA LYS A 261 -18.67 20.07 -8.91
C LYS A 261 -18.19 19.41 -7.62
N LEU A 262 -17.76 18.16 -7.69
CA LEU A 262 -17.25 17.40 -6.55
C LEU A 262 -16.08 16.52 -7.00
N LEU A 263 -15.03 16.48 -6.18
CA LEU A 263 -13.93 15.54 -6.31
C LEU A 263 -13.43 15.17 -4.91
N ARG A 264 -13.42 13.88 -4.59
CA ARG A 264 -13.06 13.36 -3.27
C ARG A 264 -12.09 12.18 -3.36
N ASN A 265 -11.19 12.14 -2.39
CA ASN A 265 -10.27 11.05 -2.10
C ASN A 265 -10.29 10.73 -0.59
N ASP A 266 -9.48 9.75 -0.15
CA ASP A 266 -9.33 9.36 1.26
C ASP A 266 -10.69 9.32 1.98
N GLU A 267 -11.58 8.45 1.49
CA GLU A 267 -12.96 8.33 1.98
C GLU A 267 -13.22 6.92 2.48
N MET A 268 -13.50 6.82 3.77
CA MET A 268 -14.00 5.61 4.41
C MET A 268 -15.36 5.90 5.00
N THR A 269 -16.33 5.04 4.70
CA THR A 269 -17.70 5.06 5.22
C THR A 269 -17.94 3.85 6.11
N MET A 270 -18.55 4.06 7.27
CA MET A 270 -18.85 3.00 8.23
C MET A 270 -20.22 3.27 8.85
N ASP A 271 -20.89 2.22 9.31
CA ASP A 271 -22.04 2.38 10.20
C ASP A 271 -21.61 2.98 11.55
N SER A 272 -22.58 3.31 12.42
CA SER A 272 -22.34 4.01 13.69
C SER A 272 -21.59 3.13 14.71
N MET A 273 -20.29 2.97 14.50
CA MET A 273 -19.42 2.07 15.27
C MET A 273 -18.44 2.82 16.18
N PHE A 274 -18.22 4.12 15.94
CA PHE A 274 -17.22 4.90 16.66
C PHE A 274 -17.85 5.96 17.54
N THR A 275 -17.19 6.29 18.65
CA THR A 275 -17.65 7.31 19.60
C THR A 275 -16.92 8.64 19.42
N ASN A 276 -15.71 8.59 18.88
CA ASN A 276 -14.81 9.72 18.82
C ASN A 276 -14.08 9.82 17.46
N ILE A 277 -13.63 11.04 17.18
CA ILE A 277 -12.68 11.37 16.14
C ILE A 277 -11.48 12.08 16.76
N ALA A 278 -10.28 11.74 16.30
CA ALA A 278 -9.09 12.52 16.60
C ALA A 278 -8.24 12.76 15.35
N PHE A 279 -7.53 13.89 15.33
CA PHE A 279 -6.66 14.27 14.23
C PHE A 279 -5.64 15.33 14.68
N GLN A 280 -4.59 15.49 13.87
CA GLN A 280 -3.53 16.47 14.13
C GLN A 280 -3.70 17.74 13.28
N ARG A 281 -3.64 18.90 13.94
CA ARG A 281 -3.55 20.21 13.30
C ARG A 281 -2.12 20.49 12.81
N PRO A 282 -1.93 21.43 11.85
CA PRO A 282 -0.59 21.75 11.33
C PRO A 282 0.42 22.23 12.39
N ASP A 283 -0.07 22.82 13.50
CA ASP A 283 0.76 23.26 14.63
C ASP A 283 1.16 22.11 15.59
N GLY A 284 0.74 20.89 15.28
CA GLY A 284 1.00 19.69 16.08
C GLY A 284 -0.06 19.41 17.15
N ARG A 285 -1.02 20.33 17.39
CA ARG A 285 -2.11 20.11 18.35
C ARG A 285 -2.97 18.92 17.92
N ILE A 286 -3.30 18.08 18.89
CA ILE A 286 -4.24 16.97 18.69
C ILE A 286 -5.62 17.47 19.08
N GLU A 287 -6.55 17.36 18.14
CA GLU A 287 -7.98 17.55 18.38
C GLU A 287 -8.59 16.17 18.66
N ASP A 288 -9.42 16.08 19.69
CA ASP A 288 -10.16 14.86 20.05
C ASP A 288 -11.57 15.27 20.49
N TYR A 289 -12.56 14.79 19.74
CA TYR A 289 -13.96 15.13 19.95
C TYR A 289 -14.80 13.87 19.97
N SER A 290 -15.83 13.86 20.84
CA SER A 290 -16.95 12.94 20.64
C SER A 290 -17.67 13.28 19.34
N PHE A 291 -18.23 12.29 18.65
CA PHE A 291 -18.99 12.56 17.43
C PHE A 291 -20.15 13.53 17.68
N SER A 292 -20.82 13.46 18.84
CA SER A 292 -21.92 14.36 19.19
C SER A 292 -21.51 15.83 19.31
N GLU A 293 -20.25 16.12 19.65
CA GLU A 293 -19.79 17.48 19.96
C GLU A 293 -18.99 18.12 18.83
N ARG A 294 -18.69 17.38 17.75
CA ARG A 294 -17.73 17.82 16.71
C ARG A 294 -18.18 19.01 15.87
N TYR A 295 -19.49 19.13 15.59
CA TYR A 295 -20.01 20.06 14.57
C TYR A 295 -19.66 21.52 14.84
N PRO A 296 -19.89 22.09 16.04
CA PRO A 296 -19.51 23.46 16.35
C PRO A 296 -18.03 23.78 16.10
N PHE A 297 -17.14 22.80 16.22
CA PHE A 297 -15.71 22.96 15.98
C PHE A 297 -15.35 22.80 14.49
N LEU A 298 -15.83 21.73 13.85
CA LEU A 298 -15.47 21.39 12.48
C LEU A 298 -16.15 22.28 11.42
N GLU A 299 -17.31 22.85 11.69
CA GLU A 299 -17.94 23.83 10.80
C GLU A 299 -17.20 25.17 10.81
N LYS A 300 -16.66 25.55 11.97
CA LYS A 300 -15.87 26.79 12.11
C LYS A 300 -14.46 26.63 11.57
N GLN A 301 -13.83 25.48 11.84
CA GLN A 301 -12.48 25.15 11.38
C GLN A 301 -12.46 23.71 10.85
N PRO A 302 -12.72 23.53 9.54
CA PRO A 302 -12.59 22.24 8.88
C PRO A 302 -11.22 21.62 9.11
N ILE A 303 -11.14 20.30 8.96
CA ILE A 303 -9.87 19.59 9.06
C ILE A 303 -9.06 19.93 7.81
N GLU A 304 -7.80 20.32 7.99
CA GLU A 304 -6.93 20.73 6.90
C GLU A 304 -6.69 19.56 5.93
N ASN A 305 -6.46 19.88 4.66
CA ASN A 305 -6.19 18.87 3.66
C ASN A 305 -4.83 18.19 3.92
N GLU A 306 -3.88 18.95 4.46
CA GLU A 306 -2.52 18.53 4.76
C GLU A 306 -2.41 17.79 6.11
N THR A 307 -3.51 17.65 6.87
CA THR A 307 -3.54 16.88 8.13
C THR A 307 -2.87 15.52 7.93
N LEU A 308 -1.87 15.22 8.76
CA LEU A 308 -0.98 14.07 8.53
C LEU A 308 -1.68 12.73 8.80
N TRP A 309 -2.60 12.73 9.74
CA TRP A 309 -3.41 11.57 10.10
C TRP A 309 -4.72 12.00 10.76
N LEU A 310 -5.71 11.13 10.65
CA LEU A 310 -6.95 11.19 11.41
C LEU A 310 -7.41 9.77 11.74
N CYS A 311 -8.15 9.61 12.83
CA CYS A 311 -8.74 8.34 13.19
C CYS A 311 -10.13 8.50 13.77
N PHE A 312 -10.93 7.46 13.57
CA PHE A 312 -12.12 7.20 14.36
C PHE A 312 -11.77 6.14 15.39
N TYR A 313 -12.31 6.29 16.59
CA TYR A 313 -12.11 5.28 17.62
C TYR A 313 -13.35 5.13 18.52
N HIS A 314 -13.47 3.95 19.11
CA HIS A 314 -14.46 3.66 20.12
C HIS A 314 -13.77 3.60 21.48
N LYS A 315 -14.07 4.57 22.34
CA LYS A 315 -13.41 4.73 23.65
C LYS A 315 -13.59 3.50 24.53
N ASP A 316 -14.83 3.08 24.76
CA ASP A 316 -15.12 1.99 25.70
C ASP A 316 -14.76 0.59 25.16
N ARG A 317 -14.88 0.39 23.83
CA ARG A 317 -14.53 -0.88 23.16
C ARG A 317 -13.07 -0.98 22.75
N LYS A 318 -12.28 0.07 22.99
CA LYS A 318 -10.83 0.12 22.86
C LYS A 318 -10.27 -0.25 21.48
N TYR A 319 -10.94 0.19 20.42
CA TYR A 319 -10.45 0.01 19.06
C TYR A 319 -10.47 1.30 18.26
N GLY A 320 -9.58 1.39 17.29
CA GLY A 320 -9.48 2.50 16.36
C GLY A 320 -9.19 2.07 14.93
N PHE A 321 -9.61 2.92 14.00
CA PHE A 321 -9.32 2.83 12.58
C PHE A 321 -9.03 4.22 12.05
N GLY A 322 -7.95 4.39 11.27
CA GLY A 322 -7.55 5.71 10.82
C GLY A 322 -6.76 5.70 9.53
N SER A 323 -6.62 6.89 8.96
CA SER A 323 -5.85 7.18 7.75
C SER A 323 -4.59 7.96 8.14
N ILE A 324 -3.43 7.42 7.79
CA ILE A 324 -2.14 8.11 7.81
C ILE A 324 -1.82 8.49 6.38
N ARG A 325 -1.74 9.79 6.11
CA ARG A 325 -1.53 10.32 4.77
C ARG A 325 -0.04 10.37 4.47
N LEU A 326 0.38 9.67 3.42
CA LEU A 326 1.80 9.48 3.09
C LEU A 326 2.21 10.30 1.86
N LYS A 327 1.32 10.42 0.87
CA LYS A 327 1.54 11.26 -0.32
C LYS A 327 0.26 11.99 -0.68
N TYR A 328 0.42 13.26 -1.04
CA TYR A 328 -0.61 14.13 -1.56
C TYR A 328 0.02 14.97 -2.68
N ASP A 329 -0.35 14.68 -3.92
CA ASP A 329 0.26 15.29 -5.11
C ASP A 329 -0.84 15.58 -6.14
N ASN A 330 -1.19 16.87 -6.23
CA ASN A 330 -2.19 17.37 -7.15
C ASN A 330 -1.53 18.16 -8.28
N THR A 331 -0.42 17.66 -8.84
CA THR A 331 0.26 18.30 -9.97
C THR A 331 -0.12 17.67 -11.30
N ASP A 332 -0.25 18.49 -12.35
CA ASP A 332 -0.40 18.03 -13.72
C ASP A 332 0.89 17.33 -14.21
N ARG A 333 0.86 16.78 -15.43
CA ARG A 333 2.03 16.11 -16.04
C ARG A 333 3.27 17.02 -16.23
N PHE A 334 3.12 18.34 -16.10
CA PHE A 334 4.18 19.33 -16.24
C PHE A 334 4.62 19.91 -14.89
N GLY A 335 4.04 19.46 -13.78
CA GLY A 335 4.34 19.90 -12.43
C GLY A 335 3.55 21.13 -11.96
N ASN A 336 2.58 21.64 -12.74
CA ASN A 336 1.71 22.74 -12.30
C ASN A 336 0.60 22.21 -11.39
N ILE A 337 0.07 23.05 -10.51
CA ILE A 337 -1.04 22.66 -9.63
C ILE A 337 -2.32 22.42 -10.43
N SER A 338 -2.91 21.23 -10.27
CA SER A 338 -4.22 20.88 -10.81
C SER A 338 -5.33 21.63 -10.06
N PRO A 339 -6.44 22.03 -10.73
CA PRO A 339 -7.50 22.81 -10.10
C PRO A 339 -8.10 22.13 -8.85
N THR A 340 -8.26 22.92 -7.79
CA THR A 340 -8.99 22.52 -6.57
C THR A 340 -9.89 23.66 -6.13
N PHE A 341 -10.91 23.38 -5.31
CA PHE A 341 -11.79 24.41 -4.77
C PHE A 341 -12.17 24.08 -3.31
N LEU A 342 -11.75 24.96 -2.39
CA LEU A 342 -11.89 24.81 -0.94
C LEU A 342 -11.49 23.42 -0.43
N PRO A 343 -10.26 22.96 -0.68
CA PRO A 343 -9.85 21.63 -0.28
C PRO A 343 -9.77 21.49 1.24
N HIS A 344 -10.40 20.45 1.79
CA HIS A 344 -10.41 20.15 3.22
C HIS A 344 -10.85 18.71 3.46
N THR A 345 -10.66 18.22 4.67
CA THR A 345 -11.25 16.95 5.11
C THR A 345 -12.57 17.21 5.84
N LYS A 346 -13.63 16.54 5.40
CA LYS A 346 -14.96 16.65 5.98
C LYS A 346 -15.32 15.39 6.73
N ILE A 347 -15.93 15.58 7.90
CA ILE A 347 -16.53 14.52 8.71
C ILE A 347 -18.05 14.67 8.62
N SER A 348 -18.72 13.63 8.18
CA SER A 348 -20.14 13.67 7.86
C SER A 348 -20.88 12.51 8.50
N ASP A 349 -22.16 12.74 8.79
CA ASP A 349 -23.12 11.67 9.05
C ASP A 349 -23.67 11.13 7.72
N GLY A 350 -23.75 9.81 7.60
CA GLY A 350 -24.44 9.09 6.54
C GLY A 350 -25.83 8.63 6.97
N ALA A 351 -26.54 7.95 6.07
CA ALA A 351 -27.80 7.30 6.39
C ALA A 351 -27.63 6.33 7.59
N GLU A 352 -28.69 6.18 8.38
CA GLU A 352 -28.73 5.31 9.57
C GLU A 352 -27.64 5.61 10.61
N GLY A 353 -27.19 6.87 10.68
CA GLY A 353 -26.20 7.30 11.65
C GLY A 353 -24.76 6.90 11.30
N GLY A 354 -24.51 6.43 10.07
CA GLY A 354 -23.17 6.15 9.58
C GLY A 354 -22.22 7.32 9.78
N LYS A 355 -20.93 7.02 9.93
CA LYS A 355 -19.86 8.01 10.06
C LYS A 355 -18.88 7.83 8.94
N TYR A 356 -18.49 8.92 8.31
CA TYR A 356 -17.47 8.88 7.27
C TYR A 356 -16.61 10.13 7.29
N TRP A 357 -15.37 9.96 6.87
CA TRP A 357 -14.52 11.06 6.46
C TRP A 357 -14.34 11.02 4.95
N ASN A 358 -14.08 12.18 4.36
CA ASN A 358 -13.62 12.29 2.97
C ASN A 358 -12.73 13.51 2.85
N ARG A 359 -11.68 13.39 2.05
CA ARG A 359 -10.88 14.52 1.62
C ARG A 359 -11.49 15.12 0.37
N ARG A 360 -12.00 16.34 0.46
CA ARG A 360 -12.57 17.10 -0.66
C ARG A 360 -11.47 17.88 -1.35
N LEU A 361 -11.31 17.68 -2.66
CA LEU A 361 -10.40 18.45 -3.52
C LEU A 361 -11.16 19.52 -4.31
N ILE A 362 -12.39 19.20 -4.73
CA ILE A 362 -13.36 20.16 -5.26
C ILE A 362 -14.62 20.03 -4.41
N ASN A 363 -15.03 21.11 -3.76
CA ASN A 363 -16.11 21.12 -2.78
C ASN A 363 -17.35 21.87 -3.30
N ASP A 364 -18.33 21.13 -3.80
CA ASP A 364 -19.68 21.59 -4.15
C ASP A 364 -19.71 22.89 -4.99
N HIS A 365 -18.81 22.99 -5.98
CA HIS A 365 -18.63 24.17 -6.83
C HIS A 365 -18.20 23.77 -8.25
N PRO A 366 -18.89 24.22 -9.32
CA PRO A 366 -18.49 23.96 -10.70
C PRO A 366 -17.08 24.46 -10.98
N LEU A 367 -16.17 23.55 -11.33
CA LEU A 367 -14.78 23.85 -11.60
C LEU A 367 -14.36 23.16 -12.89
N PHE A 368 -13.85 23.95 -13.83
CA PHE A 368 -13.23 23.42 -15.03
C PHE A 368 -11.90 22.76 -14.68
N VAL A 369 -11.74 21.50 -15.09
CA VAL A 369 -10.54 20.71 -14.86
C VAL A 369 -9.96 20.30 -16.23
N PRO A 370 -8.80 20.85 -16.63
CA PRO A 370 -8.23 20.61 -17.95
C PRO A 370 -7.62 19.20 -18.05
N ALA A 371 -7.58 18.69 -19.28
CA ALA A 371 -6.84 17.49 -19.63
C ALA A 371 -5.36 17.61 -19.19
N GLY A 372 -4.85 16.53 -18.58
CA GLY A 372 -3.53 16.47 -17.99
C GLY A 372 -3.49 16.76 -16.48
N SER A 373 -4.60 17.21 -15.88
CA SER A 373 -4.72 17.34 -14.41
C SER A 373 -4.61 15.97 -13.73
N ARG A 374 -3.95 15.90 -12.58
CA ARG A 374 -3.75 14.65 -11.83
C ARG A 374 -3.94 14.86 -10.33
N TYR A 375 -4.45 13.83 -9.67
CA TYR A 375 -4.69 13.79 -8.22
C TYR A 375 -4.22 12.45 -7.67
N LEU A 376 -3.03 12.44 -7.08
CA LEU A 376 -2.38 11.27 -6.52
C LEU A 376 -2.40 11.30 -4.99
N GLU A 377 -2.88 10.21 -4.40
CA GLU A 377 -2.84 9.99 -2.96
C GLU A 377 -2.28 8.62 -2.60
N LYS A 378 -1.55 8.59 -1.48
CA LYS A 378 -1.10 7.36 -0.82
C LYS A 378 -1.44 7.49 0.66
N ASN A 379 -2.25 6.58 1.16
CA ASN A 379 -2.69 6.54 2.56
C ASN A 379 -2.40 5.15 3.14
N ALA A 380 -1.91 5.10 4.38
CA ALA A 380 -1.91 3.87 5.17
C ALA A 380 -3.15 3.87 6.06
N TYR A 381 -3.98 2.85 5.93
CA TYR A 381 -5.15 2.64 6.78
C TYR A 381 -4.77 1.71 7.92
N LEU A 382 -4.75 2.26 9.14
CA LEU A 382 -4.27 1.61 10.35
C LEU A 382 -5.44 1.09 11.17
N VAL A 383 -5.33 -0.15 11.65
CA VAL A 383 -6.16 -0.70 12.73
C VAL A 383 -5.35 -0.73 14.01
N PHE A 384 -5.93 -0.34 15.15
CA PHE A 384 -5.19 -0.29 16.40
C PHE A 384 -6.08 -0.50 17.61
N ALA A 385 -5.46 -0.94 18.72
CA ALA A 385 -6.07 -0.93 20.03
C ALA A 385 -5.92 0.45 20.64
N VAL A 386 -6.94 0.90 21.38
CA VAL A 386 -6.95 2.22 22.02
C VAL A 386 -6.57 2.10 23.48
N ASP A 387 -5.56 2.85 23.87
CA ASP A 387 -5.25 3.17 25.26
C ASP A 387 -6.12 4.37 25.69
N GLU A 388 -6.84 4.26 26.80
CA GLU A 388 -7.67 5.34 27.31
C GLU A 388 -6.87 6.57 27.75
N SER A 389 -5.62 6.37 28.18
CA SER A 389 -4.74 7.47 28.60
C SER A 389 -4.18 8.27 27.43
N ASP A 390 -4.07 7.65 26.25
CA ASP A 390 -3.58 8.26 25.03
C ASP A 390 -4.16 7.54 23.79
N PRO A 391 -5.41 7.87 23.40
CA PRO A 391 -6.09 7.19 22.30
C PRO A 391 -5.39 7.33 20.94
N CYS A 392 -4.47 8.29 20.82
CA CYS A 392 -3.76 8.60 19.59
C CYS A 392 -2.31 8.05 19.57
N ALA A 393 -1.87 7.32 20.60
CA ALA A 393 -0.49 6.84 20.69
C ALA A 393 -0.07 6.00 19.48
N GLU A 394 -0.88 4.99 19.14
CA GLU A 394 -0.61 4.05 18.04
C GLU A 394 -0.58 4.75 16.67
N ILE A 395 -1.55 5.59 16.36
CA ILE A 395 -1.58 6.28 15.07
C ILE A 395 -0.41 7.25 14.93
N ARG A 396 0.00 7.93 16.01
CA ARG A 396 1.19 8.79 16.01
C ARG A 396 2.48 7.97 15.82
N TYR A 397 2.60 6.85 16.53
CA TYR A 397 3.74 5.92 16.40
C TYR A 397 3.94 5.48 14.94
N TRP A 398 2.86 5.08 14.27
CA TRP A 398 2.91 4.65 12.87
C TRP A 398 3.05 5.84 11.90
N ALA A 399 2.42 6.98 12.17
CA ALA A 399 2.52 8.16 11.32
C ALA A 399 3.96 8.68 11.26
N GLU A 400 4.67 8.71 12.38
CA GLU A 400 6.08 9.10 12.46
C GLU A 400 6.96 8.17 11.60
N ARG A 401 6.77 6.86 11.69
CA ARG A 401 7.55 5.85 10.97
C ARG A 401 7.28 5.85 9.47
N LEU A 402 6.00 5.81 9.07
CA LEU A 402 5.61 5.64 7.68
C LEU A 402 5.84 6.89 6.83
N ARG A 403 5.83 8.07 7.45
CA ARG A 403 6.11 9.34 6.76
C ARG A 403 7.60 9.63 6.64
N GLN A 404 8.45 8.84 7.29
CA GLN A 404 9.91 8.90 7.19
C GLN A 404 10.43 7.55 6.68
N PRO A 405 10.17 7.20 5.41
CA PRO A 405 10.60 5.90 4.87
C PRO A 405 12.12 5.79 4.84
N LEU A 406 12.61 4.56 4.95
CA LEU A 406 14.04 4.27 4.78
C LEU A 406 14.55 4.74 3.42
N LEU A 407 15.75 5.32 3.41
CA LEU A 407 16.42 5.74 2.18
C LEU A 407 17.09 4.52 1.55
N VAL A 408 16.62 4.13 0.37
CA VAL A 408 17.22 3.08 -0.45
C VAL A 408 18.10 3.72 -1.53
N LYS A 409 19.37 3.35 -1.58
CA LYS A 409 20.33 3.79 -2.58
C LYS A 409 20.95 2.59 -3.28
N THR A 410 20.73 2.46 -4.59
CA THR A 410 21.49 1.49 -5.38
C THR A 410 22.93 1.96 -5.55
N ILE A 411 23.88 1.17 -5.06
CA ILE A 411 25.32 1.43 -5.23
C ILE A 411 25.76 0.98 -6.61
N LYS A 412 25.33 -0.22 -7.01
CA LYS A 412 25.80 -0.86 -8.25
C LYS A 412 24.79 -1.86 -8.76
N TYR A 413 24.56 -1.86 -10.08
CA TYR A 413 23.91 -2.95 -10.80
C TYR A 413 24.95 -3.88 -11.41
N PHE A 414 24.62 -5.16 -11.48
CA PHE A 414 25.44 -6.19 -12.12
C PHE A 414 24.65 -6.76 -13.30
N GLU A 415 25.27 -6.77 -14.49
CA GLU A 415 24.63 -7.19 -15.75
C GLU A 415 24.39 -8.70 -15.89
#